data_AF-A0A849I3Y3-F1
#
_entry.id   AF-A0A849I3Y3-F1
#
_cell.length_a   1.000
_cell.length_b   1.000
_cell.length_c   1.000
_cell.angle_alpha   90.00
_cell.angle_beta   90.00
_cell.angle_gamma   90.00
#
_symmetry.space_group_name_H-M   'P 1'
#
loop_
_entity.id
_entity.type
_entity.pdbx_description
1 polymer ?
#
loop_
_entity_poly.entity_id
_entity_poly.type
_entity_poly.pdbx_seq_one_letter_code
_entity_poly.pdbx_strand_id
1 'polypeptide(L)' 'MKDVASGHVNALVNALPLLRLHQSGQIRILATFEAGRTPVAPEIPTFVEAGYPDLVATT' A
#
# COMPACT_ATOMS: atom_id res chain seq x y z
N MET A 1 7.53 -6.31 9.24
CA MET A 1 6.56 -5.37 9.86
C MET A 1 7.22 -4.44 10.86
N LYS A 2 8.04 -4.95 11.80
CA LYS A 2 8.77 -4.10 12.77
C LYS A 2 9.77 -3.15 12.09
N ASP A 3 10.37 -3.57 10.97
CA ASP A 3 11.45 -2.81 10.32
C ASP A 3 11.00 -1.54 9.59
N VAL A 4 9.77 -1.50 9.07
CA VAL A 4 9.18 -0.28 8.48
C VAL A 4 8.73 0.67 9.60
N ALA A 5 8.07 0.13 10.63
CA ALA A 5 7.60 0.93 11.75
C ALA A 5 8.75 1.54 12.57
N SER A 6 9.92 0.89 12.58
CA SER A 6 11.13 1.39 13.25
C SER A 6 12.09 2.16 12.33
N GLY A 7 11.74 2.36 11.05
CA GLY A 7 12.55 3.12 10.08
C GLY A 7 13.82 2.42 9.57
N HIS A 8 13.99 1.11 9.78
CA HIS A 8 15.11 0.35 9.21
C HIS A 8 14.98 0.12 7.70
N VAL A 9 13.75 0.18 7.16
CA VAL A 9 13.50 0.05 5.72
C VAL A 9 12.60 1.19 5.26
N ASN A 10 12.96 1.82 4.14
CA ASN A 10 12.26 2.99 3.60
C ASN A 10 10.89 2.64 2.99
N ALA A 11 10.69 1.40 2.54
CA ALA A 11 9.45 0.93 1.92
C ALA A 11 9.29 -0.59 2.08
N LEU A 12 8.04 -1.04 2.08
CA LEU A 12 7.67 -2.46 2.15
C LEU A 12 6.54 -2.71 1.15
N VAL A 13 6.63 -3.81 0.40
CA VAL A 13 5.50 -4.40 -0.32
C VAL A 13 5.00 -5.59 0.51
N ASN A 14 3.70 -5.66 0.76
CA ASN A 14 3.10 -6.69 1.59
C ASN A 14 1.68 -7.03 1.12
N ALA A 15 1.28 -8.29 1.27
CA ALA A 15 -0.08 -8.77 1.02
C ALA A 15 -0.97 -8.77 2.27
N LEU A 16 -0.40 -8.59 3.47
CA LEU A 16 -1.17 -8.58 4.72
C LEU A 16 -1.95 -7.26 4.91
N PRO A 17 -3.08 -7.28 5.65
CA PRO A 17 -3.90 -6.09 5.86
C PRO A 17 -3.20 -5.07 6.76
N LEU A 18 -2.47 -4.15 6.13
CA LEU A 18 -1.78 -3.02 6.77
C LEU A 18 -2.69 -1.81 7.05
N LEU A 19 -3.97 -1.91 6.68
CA LEU A 19 -4.90 -0.79 6.73
C LEU A 19 -5.10 -0.21 8.13
N ARG A 20 -5.13 -1.05 9.18
CA ARG A 20 -5.22 -0.53 10.56
C ARG A 20 -4.00 0.28 10.98
N LEU A 21 -2.81 -0.13 10.56
CA LEU A 21 -1.57 0.61 10.82
C LEU A 21 -1.57 1.95 10.07
N HIS A 22 -2.04 1.94 8.83
CA HIS A 22 -2.24 3.14 8.02
C HIS A 22 -3.22 4.13 8.68
N GLN A 23 -4.40 3.63 9.07
CA GLN A 23 -5.42 4.43 9.75
C GLN A 23 -4.94 4.99 11.10
N SER A 24 -4.06 4.26 11.80
CA SER A 24 -3.43 4.73 13.04
C SER A 24 -2.28 5.73 12.83
N GLY A 25 -1.88 6.00 11.58
CA GLY A 25 -0.80 6.93 11.24
C GLY A 25 0.62 6.40 11.48
N GLN A 26 0.78 5.13 11.86
CA GLN A 26 2.10 4.51 12.09
C GLN A 26 2.88 4.26 10.80
N ILE A 27 2.16 4.08 9.70
CA ILE A 27 2.72 3.93 8.36
C ILE A 27 1.89 4.72 7.38
N ARG A 28 2.46 5.05 6.21
CA ARG A 28 1.74 5.61 5.08
C ARG A 28 1.72 4.59 3.94
N ILE A 29 0.53 4.23 3.46
CA ILE A 29 0.41 3.42 2.26
C ILE A 29 0.48 4.38 1.08
N LEU A 30 1.38 4.12 0.13
CA LEU A 30 1.62 5.00 -1.01
C LEU A 30 0.72 4.64 -2.20
N ALA A 31 0.58 3.35 -2.50
CA ALA A 31 -0.28 2.83 -3.54
C ALA A 31 -0.56 1.33 -3.32
N THR A 32 -1.63 0.81 -3.94
CA THR A 32 -1.91 -0.62 -4.03
C THR A 32 -1.56 -1.18 -5.41
N PHE A 33 -1.28 -2.48 -5.48
CA PHE A 33 -0.97 -3.20 -6.73
C PHE A 33 -2.22 -3.76 -7.44
N GLU A 34 -3.43 -3.46 -6.95
CA GLU A 34 -4.66 -3.90 -7.62
C GLU A 34 -4.90 -3.08 -8.91
N ALA A 35 -5.61 -3.66 -9.87
CA ALA A 35 -5.98 -2.98 -11.11
C ALA A 35 -6.91 -1.78 -10.89
N GLY A 36 -7.63 -1.74 -9.76
CA GLY A 36 -8.53 -0.67 -9.38
C GLY A 36 -8.50 -0.41 -7.88
N ARG A 37 -9.16 0.67 -7.44
CA ARG A 37 -9.27 0.99 -6.02
C ARG A 37 -10.14 -0.03 -5.29
N THR A 38 -9.74 -0.37 -4.07
CA THR A 38 -10.49 -1.29 -3.22
C THR A 38 -11.58 -0.54 -2.42
N PRO A 39 -12.80 -1.09 -2.25
CA PRO A 39 -13.87 -0.44 -1.48
C PRO A 39 -13.53 -0.18 -0.01
N VAL A 40 -12.59 -0.96 0.53
CA VAL A 40 -12.16 -0.91 1.94
C VAL A 40 -11.18 0.24 2.21
N ALA A 41 -10.55 0.79 1.17
CA ALA A 41 -9.62 1.93 1.28
C ALA A 41 -9.64 2.76 -0.02
N PRO A 42 -10.78 3.40 -0.36
CA PRO A 42 -10.95 4.14 -1.62
C PRO A 42 -10.08 5.40 -1.69
N GLU A 43 -9.53 5.85 -0.57
CA GLU A 43 -8.60 6.98 -0.49
C GLU A 43 -7.19 6.64 -0.99
N ILE A 44 -6.82 5.36 -0.99
CA ILE A 44 -5.48 4.89 -1.39
C ILE A 44 -5.47 4.70 -2.91
N PRO A 45 -4.57 5.35 -3.66
CA PRO A 45 -4.49 5.19 -5.10
C PRO A 45 -3.89 3.84 -5.49
N THR A 46 -4.04 3.45 -6.75
CA THR A 46 -3.31 2.30 -7.31
C THR A 46 -1.98 2.74 -7.92
N PHE A 47 -1.07 1.80 -8.16
CA PHE A 47 0.15 2.09 -8.91
C PHE A 47 -0.14 2.51 -10.36
N VAL A 48 -1.23 2.01 -10.94
CA VAL A 48 -1.71 2.45 -12.27
C VAL A 48 -2.06 3.94 -12.24
N GLU A 49 -2.82 4.40 -11.24
CA GLU A 49 -3.15 5.82 -11.06
C GLU A 49 -1.93 6.68 -10.75
N ALA A 50 -0.91 6.10 -10.13
CA ALA A 50 0.37 6.75 -9.86
C ALA A 50 1.30 6.84 -11.10
N GLY A 51 0.85 6.37 -12.27
CA GLY A 51 1.61 6.44 -13.52
C GLY A 51 2.44 5.20 -13.84
N TYR A 52 2.22 4.09 -13.12
CA TYR A 52 2.91 2.81 -13.34
C TYR A 52 1.91 1.75 -13.83
N PRO A 53 1.54 1.78 -15.13
CA PRO A 53 0.47 0.93 -15.66
C PRO A 53 0.78 -0.57 -15.59
N ASP A 54 2.06 -0.95 -15.60
CA ASP A 54 2.49 -2.36 -15.58
C ASP A 54 2.62 -2.92 -14.15
N LEU A 55 2.49 -2.08 -13.12
CA LEU A 55 2.58 -2.51 -11.71
C LEU A 55 1.22 -2.99 -11.18
N VAL A 56 0.68 -4.01 -11.85
CA VAL A 56 -0.55 -4.70 -11.45
C VAL A 56 -0.21 -6.11 -11.02
N ALA A 57 -0.50 -6.45 -9.76
CA ALA A 57 -0.37 -7.80 -9.25
C ALA A 57 -1.73 -8.51 -9.34
N THR A 58 -1.82 -9.53 -10.20
CA THR A 58 -2.91 -10.50 -10.14
C THR A 58 -2.52 -11.58 -9.14
N THR A 59 -3.30 -11.72 -8.05
CA THR A 59 -3.20 -12.87 -7.15
C THR A 59 -4.04 -14.03 -7.69
#